data_AF-A0AB33ANX7-F1
#
_entry.id   AF-A0AB33ANX7-F1
#
_cell.length_a   1.000
_cell.length_b   1.000
_cell.length_c   1.000
_cell.angle_alpha   90.00
_cell.angle_beta   90.00
_cell.angle_gamma   90.00
#
_symmetry.space_group_name_H-M   'P 1'
#
loop_
_entity.id
_entity.type
_entity.pdbx_description
1 polymer ?
#
loop_
_entity_poly.entity_id
_entity_poly.type
_entity_poly.pdbx_seq_one_letter_code
_entity_poly.pdbx_strand_id
1 'polypeptide(L)'
;MIYGIGLDSEGRCLHYHTKCDVVALKCNKCKEYFVCYQCHNQLQNHPFEPVSKEDVAPVICGSCRHFLTFAEYKKGACPYCHHAFNPKCQVHETIYFKELFMKNVRDLLYIAMMSTILVILGFIPAIPLGFIPVPIVLQNLGVMLAGILLGWKKGTLSILLFDLLGMFIPAFSGSTFFTVFAGPTLGYVIAWLFVPMVISGILAIFKKTSFVVNLIAILLGGMIFVDVVGAVYLSVYTHTPLVASLLSNLAFIPGDTIKSVVAAMIAYKFKDKLIPSQVAC
;
A
#
# COMPACT_ATOMS: atom_id res chain seq x y z
N MET A 1 34.52 -1.05 3.66
CA MET A 1 35.55 -1.38 2.64
C MET A 1 35.01 -0.95 1.27
N ILE A 2 35.86 -0.58 0.30
CA ILE A 2 35.40 -0.24 -1.06
C ILE A 2 35.82 -1.38 -2.00
N TYR A 3 34.89 -1.85 -2.84
CA TYR A 3 35.10 -2.94 -3.79
C TYR A 3 35.09 -2.47 -5.24
N GLY A 4 35.87 -3.14 -6.08
CA GLY A 4 36.02 -2.82 -7.49
C GLY A 4 37.09 -3.69 -8.16
N ILE A 5 37.18 -3.59 -9.48
CA ILE A 5 38.12 -4.36 -10.30
C ILE A 5 39.26 -3.45 -10.71
N GLY A 6 40.50 -3.88 -10.44
CA GLY A 6 41.70 -3.08 -10.70
C GLY A 6 41.73 -1.77 -9.91
N LEU A 7 41.37 -1.84 -8.62
CA LEU A 7 41.32 -0.67 -7.75
C LEU A 7 42.69 -0.08 -7.49
N ASP A 8 42.79 1.24 -7.56
CA ASP A 8 43.91 1.97 -7.02
C ASP A 8 43.64 2.56 -5.61
N SER A 9 44.61 3.31 -5.09
CA SER A 9 44.55 3.90 -3.75
C SER A 9 43.39 4.89 -3.55
N GLU A 10 42.94 5.55 -4.62
CA GLU A 10 41.87 6.55 -4.59
C GLU A 10 40.49 5.96 -4.93
N GLY A 11 40.41 4.65 -5.22
CA GLY A 11 39.15 3.97 -5.52
C GLY A 11 38.68 4.11 -6.96
N ARG A 12 39.60 4.28 -7.92
CA ARG A 12 39.31 4.22 -9.36
C ARG A 12 39.37 2.78 -9.86
N CYS A 13 38.58 2.42 -10.87
CA CYS A 13 38.54 1.06 -11.42
C CYS A 13 38.83 1.01 -12.92
N LEU A 14 38.97 -0.19 -13.48
CA LEU A 14 39.18 -0.36 -14.92
C LEU A 14 38.10 0.29 -15.80
N HIS A 15 36.86 0.36 -15.33
CA HIS A 15 35.75 0.98 -16.08
C HIS A 15 35.77 2.51 -16.01
N TYR A 16 36.11 3.08 -14.85
CA TYR A 16 36.10 4.53 -14.58
C TYR A 16 37.37 4.92 -13.80
N HIS A 17 38.27 5.64 -14.46
CA HIS A 17 39.63 5.90 -13.97
C HIS A 17 40.14 7.32 -14.21
N THR A 18 39.24 8.28 -14.46
CA THR A 18 39.63 9.70 -14.50
C THR A 18 39.99 10.18 -13.09
N LYS A 19 40.66 11.33 -12.98
CA LYS A 19 41.04 11.94 -11.69
C LYS A 19 39.84 12.20 -10.76
N CYS A 20 38.62 12.31 -11.30
CA CYS A 20 37.41 12.61 -10.54
C CYS A 20 36.55 11.36 -10.22
N ASP A 21 36.94 10.17 -10.69
CA ASP A 21 36.21 8.90 -10.48
C ASP A 21 36.55 8.26 -9.12
N VAL A 22 36.51 9.06 -8.07
CA VAL A 22 36.92 8.65 -6.70
C VAL A 22 35.72 8.37 -5.81
N VAL A 23 34.56 8.06 -6.37
CA VAL A 23 33.31 7.87 -5.61
C VAL A 23 32.95 6.39 -5.59
N ALA A 24 32.65 5.84 -4.42
CA ALA A 24 32.02 4.53 -4.32
C ALA A 24 30.63 4.64 -3.71
N LEU A 25 29.73 3.78 -4.20
CA LEU A 25 28.29 3.85 -4.05
C LEU A 25 27.81 2.57 -3.37
N LYS A 26 26.98 2.74 -2.35
CA LYS A 26 26.38 1.64 -1.60
C LYS A 26 25.34 0.94 -2.46
N CYS A 27 25.35 -0.39 -2.50
CA CYS A 27 24.26 -1.16 -3.09
C CYS A 27 23.16 -1.42 -2.04
N ASN A 28 21.89 -1.24 -2.42
CA ASN A 28 20.79 -1.42 -1.48
C ASN A 28 20.58 -2.87 -1.04
N LYS A 29 21.00 -3.86 -1.82
CA LYS A 29 20.79 -5.27 -1.51
C LYS A 29 21.88 -5.84 -0.60
N CYS A 30 23.15 -5.78 -1.02
CA CYS A 30 24.26 -6.31 -0.24
C CYS A 30 24.83 -5.34 0.80
N LYS A 31 24.43 -4.06 0.77
CA LYS A 31 24.88 -2.99 1.70
C LYS A 31 26.38 -2.65 1.65
N GLU A 32 27.10 -3.20 0.68
CA GLU A 32 28.52 -2.92 0.43
C GLU A 32 28.71 -1.76 -0.56
N TYR A 33 29.90 -1.16 -0.55
CA TYR A 33 30.26 0.00 -1.38
C TYR A 33 31.10 -0.40 -2.58
N PHE A 34 30.65 -0.03 -3.78
CA PHE A 34 31.32 -0.33 -5.03
C PHE A 34 31.60 0.95 -5.81
N VAL A 35 32.78 1.01 -6.41
CA VAL A 35 33.24 2.16 -7.23
C VAL A 35 32.40 2.40 -8.48
N CYS A 36 31.71 1.37 -8.98
CA CYS A 36 30.67 1.52 -10.00
C CYS A 36 29.73 0.32 -10.05
N TYR A 37 28.58 0.49 -10.70
CA TYR A 37 27.58 -0.57 -10.86
C TYR A 37 28.10 -1.75 -11.70
N GLN A 38 29.02 -1.52 -12.65
CA GLN A 38 29.60 -2.57 -13.49
C GLN A 38 30.53 -3.48 -12.68
N CYS A 39 31.39 -2.90 -11.85
CA CYS A 39 32.22 -3.66 -10.92
C CYS A 39 31.35 -4.47 -9.95
N HIS A 40 30.28 -3.89 -9.42
CA HIS A 40 29.33 -4.63 -8.59
C HIS A 40 28.75 -5.83 -9.33
N ASN A 41 28.20 -5.62 -10.53
CA ASN A 41 27.50 -6.68 -11.27
C ASN A 41 28.41 -7.82 -11.73
N GLN A 42 29.72 -7.57 -11.86
CA GLN A 42 30.71 -8.61 -12.14
C GLN A 42 31.17 -9.35 -10.88
N LEU A 43 31.21 -8.66 -9.72
CA LEU A 43 31.67 -9.25 -8.46
C LEU A 43 30.55 -9.90 -7.63
N GLN A 44 29.28 -9.61 -7.93
CA GLN A 44 28.12 -10.07 -7.17
C GLN A 44 27.18 -10.91 -8.03
N ASN A 45 26.43 -11.81 -7.39
CA ASN A 45 25.45 -12.68 -8.04
C ASN A 45 24.07 -12.01 -8.24
N HIS A 46 24.00 -10.69 -8.12
CA HIS A 46 22.78 -9.91 -8.32
C HIS A 46 23.12 -8.56 -8.96
N PRO A 47 22.18 -7.92 -9.67
CA PRO A 47 22.37 -6.58 -10.18
C PRO A 47 22.47 -5.55 -9.05
N PHE A 48 23.14 -4.44 -9.31
CA PHE A 48 23.21 -3.29 -8.40
C PHE A 48 21.80 -2.76 -8.15
N GLU A 49 21.46 -2.56 -6.88
CA GLU A 49 20.17 -1.99 -6.50
C GLU A 49 20.35 -0.56 -5.96
N PRO A 50 19.57 0.42 -6.44
CA PRO A 50 19.68 1.80 -6.00
C PRO A 50 19.29 1.98 -4.53
N VAL A 51 20.07 2.80 -3.83
CA VAL A 51 19.83 3.20 -2.43
C VAL A 51 18.95 4.45 -2.39
N SER A 52 18.21 4.63 -1.29
CA SER A 52 17.38 5.83 -1.12
C SER A 52 18.26 7.08 -1.02
N LYS A 53 17.83 8.20 -1.62
CA LYS A 53 18.53 9.50 -1.51
C LYS A 53 18.61 10.00 -0.05
N GLU A 54 17.79 9.43 0.82
CA GLU A 54 17.70 9.71 2.25
C GLU A 54 18.49 8.71 3.12
N ASP A 55 19.23 7.77 2.53
CA ASP A 55 20.19 6.94 3.29
C ASP A 55 21.24 7.86 3.95
N VAL A 56 21.66 7.50 5.15
CA VAL A 56 22.60 8.29 5.96
C VAL A 56 24.01 8.30 5.38
N ALA A 57 24.38 7.27 4.62
CA ALA A 57 25.71 7.10 4.04
C ALA A 57 25.64 6.32 2.71
N PRO A 58 24.97 6.82 1.67
CA PRO A 58 24.88 6.11 0.40
C PRO A 58 26.19 6.17 -0.42
N VAL A 59 27.08 7.09 -0.06
CA VAL A 59 28.30 7.39 -0.81
C VAL A 59 29.50 7.39 0.12
N ILE A 60 30.66 6.94 -0.37
CA ILE A 60 31.95 7.11 0.28
C ILE A 60 32.94 7.75 -0.71
N CYS A 61 33.70 8.75 -0.23
CA CYS A 61 34.80 9.33 -1.00
C CYS A 61 36.02 8.40 -0.95
N GLY A 62 36.51 7.94 -2.08
CA GLY A 62 37.69 7.09 -2.20
C GLY A 62 39.01 7.78 -1.85
N SER A 63 39.09 9.11 -2.00
CA SER A 63 40.26 9.92 -1.62
C SER A 63 40.44 10.01 -0.10
N CYS A 64 39.41 10.44 0.64
CA CYS A 64 39.51 10.66 2.10
C CYS A 64 38.73 9.67 2.97
N ARG A 65 38.02 8.71 2.37
CA ARG A 65 37.21 7.67 3.02
C ARG A 65 36.05 8.16 3.89
N HIS A 66 35.70 9.44 3.82
CA HIS A 66 34.49 9.95 4.47
C HIS A 66 33.22 9.43 3.77
N PHE A 67 32.24 9.04 4.59
CA PHE A 67 30.89 8.77 4.15
C PHE A 67 30.15 10.09 3.92
N LEU A 68 29.34 10.12 2.87
CA LEU A 68 28.61 11.31 2.43
C LEU A 68 27.13 10.98 2.30
N THR A 69 26.30 11.92 2.70
CA THR A 69 24.89 11.97 2.32
C THR A 69 24.75 12.27 0.83
N PHE A 70 23.57 11.97 0.26
CA PHE A 70 23.28 12.34 -1.13
C PHE A 70 23.38 13.86 -1.35
N ALA A 71 22.95 14.67 -0.38
CA ALA A 71 22.99 16.13 -0.46
C ALA A 71 24.44 16.67 -0.52
N GLU A 72 25.36 16.07 0.24
CA GLU A 72 26.78 16.42 0.20
C GLU A 72 27.42 15.99 -1.12
N TYR A 73 27.14 14.76 -1.57
CA TYR A 73 27.62 14.26 -2.86
C TYR A 73 27.17 15.15 -4.03
N LYS A 74 25.92 15.63 -4.02
CA LYS A 74 25.34 16.47 -5.09
C LYS A 74 26.03 17.82 -5.26
N LYS A 75 26.80 18.29 -4.26
CA LYS A 75 27.61 19.52 -4.38
C LYS A 75 28.75 19.39 -5.41
N GLY A 76 29.08 18.17 -5.84
CA GLY A 76 30.07 17.92 -6.90
C GLY A 76 31.52 17.87 -6.43
N ALA A 77 31.77 18.00 -5.12
CA ALA A 77 33.08 17.80 -4.50
C ALA A 77 32.92 17.32 -3.06
N CYS A 78 33.95 16.64 -2.53
CA CYS A 78 33.94 16.19 -1.15
C CYS A 78 34.01 17.40 -0.20
N PRO A 79 33.09 17.54 0.77
CA PRO A 79 33.14 18.67 1.72
C PRO A 79 34.32 18.57 2.70
N TYR A 80 34.97 17.39 2.81
CA TYR A 80 36.05 17.13 3.77
C TYR A 80 37.45 17.26 3.16
N CYS A 81 37.66 16.79 1.93
CA CYS A 81 38.97 16.87 1.26
C CYS A 81 38.97 17.74 -0.01
N HIS A 82 37.83 18.31 -0.38
CA HIS A 82 37.64 19.17 -1.55
C HIS A 82 37.94 18.51 -2.91
N HIS A 83 38.14 17.19 -2.93
CA HIS A 83 38.35 16.45 -4.17
C HIS A 83 37.09 16.52 -5.05
N ALA A 84 37.26 16.93 -6.31
CA ALA A 84 36.16 17.07 -7.26
C ALA A 84 35.60 15.71 -7.68
N PHE A 85 34.27 15.60 -7.77
CA PHE A 85 33.60 14.41 -8.28
C PHE A 85 33.33 14.56 -9.77
N ASN A 86 33.29 13.43 -10.47
CA ASN A 86 33.02 13.43 -11.90
C ASN A 86 31.58 13.93 -12.16
N PRO A 87 31.37 15.07 -12.85
CA PRO A 87 30.04 15.61 -13.10
C PRO A 87 29.20 14.69 -13.99
N LYS A 88 29.84 13.84 -14.80
CA LYS A 88 29.13 12.83 -15.61
C LYS A 88 28.48 11.75 -14.76
N CYS A 89 28.84 11.56 -13.49
CA CYS A 89 28.17 10.58 -12.63
C CYS A 89 26.67 10.87 -12.42
N GLN A 90 26.23 12.11 -12.62
CA GLN A 90 24.80 12.47 -12.57
C GLN A 90 23.97 11.77 -13.65
N VAL A 91 24.57 11.39 -14.79
CA VAL A 91 23.84 10.65 -15.85
C VAL A 91 23.45 9.23 -15.43
N HIS A 92 24.07 8.72 -14.36
CA HIS A 92 23.79 7.42 -13.77
C HIS A 92 23.05 7.52 -12.43
N GLU A 93 22.53 8.71 -12.06
CA GLU A 93 21.88 8.92 -10.76
C GLU A 93 20.76 7.90 -10.51
N THR A 94 19.98 7.56 -11.53
CA THR A 94 18.87 6.58 -11.44
C THR A 94 19.32 5.13 -11.26
N ILE A 95 20.58 4.81 -11.59
CA ILE A 95 21.17 3.49 -11.35
C ILE A 95 21.56 3.35 -9.87
N TYR A 96 22.04 4.44 -9.29
CA TYR A 96 22.62 4.43 -7.94
C TYR A 96 21.65 4.85 -6.84
N PHE A 97 20.69 5.71 -7.18
CA PHE A 97 19.79 6.33 -6.23
C PHE A 97 18.33 6.19 -6.66
N LYS A 98 17.46 6.05 -5.66
CA LYS A 98 16.00 6.11 -5.82
C LYS A 98 15.43 7.13 -4.85
N GLU A 99 14.37 7.82 -5.25
CA GLU A 99 13.62 8.66 -4.31
C GLU A 99 12.74 7.78 -3.42
N LEU A 100 12.64 8.11 -2.13
CA LEU A 100 11.58 7.55 -1.28
C LEU A 100 10.18 7.91 -1.78
N PHE A 101 10.07 8.99 -2.58
CA PHE A 101 8.82 9.61 -3.01
C PHE A 101 7.90 8.71 -3.85
N MET A 102 8.44 7.73 -4.60
CA MET A 102 7.62 6.86 -5.46
C MET A 102 6.68 5.91 -4.69
N LYS A 103 6.91 5.65 -3.40
CA LYS A 103 5.90 4.93 -2.57
C LYS A 103 4.73 5.85 -2.20
N ASN A 104 5.00 7.08 -1.81
CA ASN A 104 3.99 7.97 -1.21
C ASN A 104 2.94 8.47 -2.24
N VAL A 105 3.36 8.86 -3.45
CA VAL A 105 2.40 9.31 -4.48
C VAL A 105 1.54 8.15 -4.98
N ARG A 106 2.15 6.99 -5.23
CA ARG A 106 1.40 5.82 -5.69
C ARG A 106 0.40 5.33 -4.63
N ASP A 107 0.79 5.32 -3.36
CA ASP A 107 -0.11 4.96 -2.28
C ASP A 107 -1.25 5.98 -2.12
N LEU A 108 -0.98 7.28 -2.28
CA LEU A 108 -2.01 8.31 -2.34
C LEU A 108 -2.97 8.09 -3.52
N LEU A 109 -2.46 7.76 -4.70
CA LEU A 109 -3.29 7.45 -5.88
C LEU A 109 -4.17 6.22 -5.63
N TYR A 110 -3.63 5.15 -5.04
CA TYR A 110 -4.44 3.98 -4.70
C TYR A 110 -5.56 4.29 -3.71
N ILE A 111 -5.26 5.12 -2.69
CA ILE A 111 -6.25 5.57 -1.72
C ILE A 111 -7.34 6.38 -2.42
N ALA A 112 -6.96 7.40 -3.19
CA ALA A 112 -7.89 8.27 -3.90
C ALA A 112 -8.76 7.50 -4.91
N MET A 113 -8.18 6.58 -5.67
CA MET A 113 -8.91 5.74 -6.63
C MET A 113 -9.92 4.83 -5.93
N MET A 114 -9.54 4.20 -4.82
CA MET A 114 -10.45 3.33 -4.07
C MET A 114 -11.58 4.12 -3.41
N SER A 115 -11.29 5.28 -2.81
CA SER A 115 -12.33 6.20 -2.32
C SER A 115 -13.27 6.64 -3.44
N THR A 116 -12.74 6.91 -4.64
CA THR A 116 -13.56 7.25 -5.81
C THR A 116 -14.48 6.09 -6.21
N ILE A 117 -13.99 4.85 -6.21
CA ILE A 117 -14.83 3.66 -6.46
C ILE A 117 -15.95 3.56 -5.42
N LEU A 118 -15.64 3.77 -4.14
CA LEU A 118 -16.65 3.77 -3.07
C LEU A 118 -17.74 4.82 -3.30
N VAL A 119 -17.35 6.04 -3.70
CA VAL A 119 -18.31 7.11 -4.05
C VAL A 119 -19.18 6.71 -5.23
N ILE A 120 -18.59 6.19 -6.31
CA ILE A 120 -19.34 5.76 -7.51
C ILE A 120 -20.34 4.66 -7.16
N LEU A 121 -19.93 3.65 -6.41
CA LEU A 121 -20.83 2.57 -5.97
C LEU A 121 -21.92 3.09 -5.04
N GLY A 122 -21.64 4.16 -4.28
CA GLY A 122 -22.60 4.84 -3.42
C GLY A 122 -23.63 5.69 -4.14
N PHE A 123 -23.47 5.95 -5.44
CA PHE A 123 -24.53 6.57 -6.24
C PHE A 123 -25.52 5.57 -6.84
N ILE A 124 -25.23 4.26 -6.72
CA ILE A 124 -26.15 3.22 -7.18
C ILE A 124 -27.32 3.14 -6.19
N PRO A 125 -28.57 3.24 -6.65
CA PRO A 125 -29.73 3.22 -5.77
C PRO A 125 -29.80 1.99 -4.89
N ALA A 126 -30.09 2.23 -3.62
CA ALA A 126 -30.37 1.21 -2.61
C ALA A 126 -31.70 0.48 -2.89
N ILE A 127 -31.76 -0.81 -2.56
CA ILE A 127 -33.01 -1.60 -2.62
C ILE A 127 -33.57 -1.71 -1.19
N PRO A 128 -34.68 -1.04 -0.86
CA PRO A 128 -35.29 -1.14 0.45
C PRO A 128 -35.92 -2.52 0.66
N LEU A 129 -35.75 -3.10 1.85
CA LEU A 129 -36.28 -4.42 2.21
C LEU A 129 -37.72 -4.39 2.76
N GLY A 130 -38.17 -3.25 3.28
CA GLY A 130 -39.53 -3.07 3.82
C GLY A 130 -39.75 -3.65 5.23
N PHE A 131 -39.05 -4.71 5.63
CA PHE A 131 -39.16 -5.32 6.97
C PHE A 131 -38.07 -4.90 7.96
N ILE A 132 -36.95 -4.34 7.48
CA ILE A 132 -35.92 -3.67 8.29
C ILE A 132 -35.53 -2.34 7.66
N PRO A 133 -35.14 -1.32 8.45
CA PRO A 133 -34.78 0.00 7.94
C PRO A 133 -33.33 0.05 7.41
N VAL A 134 -32.87 -1.04 6.79
CA VAL A 134 -31.52 -1.18 6.23
C VAL A 134 -31.67 -1.69 4.79
N PRO A 135 -31.26 -0.91 3.77
CA PRO A 135 -31.39 -1.34 2.39
C PRO A 135 -30.24 -2.25 1.94
N ILE A 136 -30.46 -3.02 0.87
CA ILE A 136 -29.39 -3.69 0.14
C ILE A 136 -28.66 -2.63 -0.70
N VAL A 137 -27.33 -2.56 -0.57
CA VAL A 137 -26.47 -1.62 -1.31
C VAL A 137 -25.39 -2.37 -2.08
N LEU A 138 -24.94 -1.86 -3.24
CA LEU A 138 -23.76 -2.42 -3.93
C LEU A 138 -22.44 -1.92 -3.33
N GLN A 139 -22.50 -0.83 -2.57
CA GLN A 139 -21.35 -0.09 -2.08
C GLN A 139 -20.38 -0.88 -1.20
N ASN A 140 -20.87 -1.85 -0.42
CA ASN A 140 -20.03 -2.73 0.41
C ASN A 140 -19.10 -3.63 -0.43
N LEU A 141 -19.32 -3.79 -1.74
CA LEU A 141 -18.33 -4.39 -2.65
C LEU A 141 -17.02 -3.59 -2.68
N GLY A 142 -17.09 -2.26 -2.68
CA GLY A 142 -15.91 -1.39 -2.67
C GLY A 142 -15.09 -1.57 -1.39
N VAL A 143 -15.76 -1.80 -0.26
CA VAL A 143 -15.13 -2.06 1.04
C VAL A 143 -14.38 -3.39 1.04
N MET A 144 -15.00 -4.44 0.49
CA MET A 144 -14.35 -5.74 0.28
C MET A 144 -13.10 -5.61 -0.61
N LEU A 145 -13.21 -4.85 -1.71
CA LEU A 145 -12.10 -4.57 -2.63
C LEU A 145 -10.97 -3.77 -1.96
N ALA A 146 -11.31 -2.76 -1.15
CA ALA A 146 -10.34 -1.97 -0.40
C ALA A 146 -9.52 -2.87 0.54
N GLY A 147 -10.19 -3.78 1.24
CA GLY A 147 -9.51 -4.72 2.14
C GLY A 147 -8.60 -5.71 1.43
N ILE A 148 -9.10 -6.37 0.39
CA ILE A 148 -8.35 -7.44 -0.30
C ILE A 148 -7.22 -6.91 -1.21
N LEU A 149 -7.39 -5.73 -1.83
CA LEU A 149 -6.43 -5.21 -2.80
C LEU A 149 -5.37 -4.29 -2.19
N LEU A 150 -5.73 -3.48 -1.19
CA LEU A 150 -4.85 -2.42 -0.68
C LEU A 150 -4.19 -2.76 0.66
N GLY A 151 -4.66 -3.81 1.34
CA GLY A 151 -4.23 -4.18 2.69
C GLY A 151 -4.75 -3.22 3.77
N TRP A 152 -4.47 -3.54 5.04
CA TRP A 152 -5.12 -2.88 6.17
C TRP A 152 -4.90 -1.35 6.22
N LYS A 153 -3.67 -0.86 6.01
CA LYS A 153 -3.38 0.58 6.11
C LYS A 153 -4.10 1.39 5.03
N LYS A 154 -3.86 1.03 3.77
CA LYS A 154 -4.37 1.80 2.61
C LYS A 154 -5.86 1.57 2.41
N GLY A 155 -6.36 0.36 2.64
CA GLY A 155 -7.78 0.06 2.62
C GLY A 155 -8.54 0.90 3.64
N THR A 156 -8.10 0.91 4.91
CA THR A 156 -8.77 1.71 5.96
C THR A 156 -8.67 3.21 5.68
N LEU A 157 -7.53 3.72 5.21
CA LEU A 157 -7.41 5.12 4.81
C LEU A 157 -8.33 5.48 3.63
N SER A 158 -8.57 4.56 2.70
CA SER A 158 -9.49 4.79 1.57
C SER A 158 -10.94 4.91 2.04
N ILE A 159 -11.34 4.07 3.00
CA ILE A 159 -12.69 4.11 3.57
C ILE A 159 -12.86 5.35 4.44
N LEU A 160 -11.87 5.68 5.27
CA LEU A 160 -11.88 6.90 6.08
C LEU A 160 -11.98 8.15 5.20
N LEU A 161 -11.20 8.23 4.12
CA LEU A 161 -11.29 9.34 3.18
C LEU A 161 -12.67 9.40 2.53
N PHE A 162 -13.24 8.26 2.17
CA PHE A 162 -14.61 8.18 1.64
C PHE A 162 -15.64 8.69 2.65
N ASP A 163 -15.58 8.28 3.92
CA ASP A 163 -16.51 8.73 4.97
C ASP A 163 -16.43 10.25 5.19
N LEU A 164 -15.20 10.79 5.23
CA LEU A 164 -14.95 12.23 5.35
C LEU A 164 -15.52 13.02 4.17
N LEU A 165 -15.35 12.52 2.94
CA LEU A 165 -15.97 13.13 1.76
C LEU A 165 -17.50 13.03 1.84
N GLY A 166 -18.01 11.86 2.23
CA GLY A 166 -19.44 11.58 2.38
C GLY A 166 -20.15 12.47 3.39
N MET A 167 -19.45 13.17 4.29
CA MET A 167 -20.03 14.25 5.10
C MET A 167 -20.59 15.39 4.22
N PHE A 168 -19.94 15.69 3.09
CA PHE A 168 -20.26 16.82 2.23
C PHE A 168 -20.96 16.41 0.92
N ILE A 169 -20.86 15.15 0.50
CA ILE A 169 -21.50 14.62 -0.71
C ILE A 169 -22.47 13.48 -0.39
N PRO A 170 -23.58 13.32 -1.15
CA PRO A 170 -24.59 12.29 -0.90
C PRO A 170 -24.14 10.90 -1.40
N ALA A 171 -22.98 10.45 -0.93
CA ALA A 171 -22.28 9.25 -1.41
C ALA A 171 -22.71 7.96 -0.70
N PHE A 172 -23.74 7.98 0.15
CA PHE A 172 -24.29 6.80 0.81
C PHE A 172 -25.68 6.48 0.25
N SER A 173 -25.74 5.91 -0.95
CA SER A 173 -26.98 5.60 -1.69
C SER A 173 -27.92 6.80 -1.84
N GLY A 174 -27.35 7.98 -2.12
CA GLY A 174 -28.10 9.24 -2.24
C GLY A 174 -28.23 10.03 -0.93
N SER A 175 -27.62 9.56 0.16
CA SER A 175 -27.62 10.23 1.47
C SER A 175 -26.19 10.63 1.90
N THR A 176 -26.06 11.53 2.88
CA THR A 176 -24.74 11.95 3.40
C THR A 176 -24.34 11.09 4.60
N PHE A 177 -23.07 11.16 4.99
CA PHE A 177 -22.58 10.49 6.19
C PHE A 177 -23.31 10.99 7.44
N PHE A 178 -23.72 12.26 7.50
CA PHE A 178 -24.51 12.78 8.63
C PHE A 178 -25.85 12.06 8.79
N THR A 179 -26.53 11.74 7.70
CA THR A 179 -27.78 10.98 7.75
C THR A 179 -27.57 9.52 8.14
N VAL A 180 -26.46 8.92 7.72
CA VAL A 180 -26.06 7.58 8.17
C VAL A 180 -25.71 7.59 9.66
N PHE A 181 -25.02 8.61 10.14
CA PHE A 181 -24.58 8.76 11.53
C PHE A 181 -25.75 8.84 12.51
N ALA A 182 -26.85 9.48 12.12
CA ALA A 182 -28.07 9.53 12.91
C ALA A 182 -29.02 8.35 12.64
N GLY A 183 -28.60 7.36 11.83
CA GLY A 183 -29.48 6.34 11.26
C GLY A 183 -29.17 4.90 11.69
N PRO A 184 -30.07 3.96 11.34
CA PRO A 184 -29.97 2.55 11.72
C PRO A 184 -28.81 1.80 11.04
N THR A 185 -28.21 2.38 10.00
CA THR A 185 -27.14 1.76 9.20
C THR A 185 -25.73 2.07 9.71
N LEU A 186 -25.58 2.94 10.71
CA LEU A 186 -24.26 3.38 11.19
C LEU A 186 -23.35 2.21 11.59
N GLY A 187 -23.89 1.19 12.27
CA GLY A 187 -23.10 0.02 12.69
C GLY A 187 -22.38 -0.69 11.55
N TYR A 188 -23.02 -0.78 10.38
CA TYR A 188 -22.42 -1.38 9.18
C TYR A 188 -21.28 -0.51 8.64
N VAL A 189 -21.51 0.81 8.55
CA VAL A 189 -20.51 1.76 8.03
C VAL A 189 -19.30 1.88 8.97
N ILE A 190 -19.50 1.87 10.29
CA ILE A 190 -18.39 1.79 11.24
C ILE A 190 -17.63 0.47 11.10
N ALA A 191 -18.32 -0.65 10.89
CA ALA A 191 -17.66 -1.93 10.64
C ALA A 191 -16.78 -1.87 9.38
N TRP A 192 -17.21 -1.15 8.33
CA TRP A 192 -16.42 -1.00 7.08
C TRP A 192 -15.00 -0.50 7.32
N LEU A 193 -14.78 0.42 8.26
CA LEU A 193 -13.43 0.94 8.60
C LEU A 193 -12.46 -0.18 9.05
N PHE A 194 -12.98 -1.24 9.67
CA PHE A 194 -12.21 -2.36 10.20
C PHE A 194 -12.10 -3.54 9.23
N VAL A 195 -12.92 -3.60 8.18
CA VAL A 195 -12.90 -4.69 7.19
C VAL A 195 -11.50 -4.92 6.60
N PRO A 196 -10.73 -3.89 6.18
CA PRO A 196 -9.38 -4.09 5.67
C PRO A 196 -8.43 -4.75 6.67
N MET A 197 -8.58 -4.43 7.96
CA MET A 197 -7.81 -5.03 9.04
C MET A 197 -8.16 -6.51 9.23
N VAL A 198 -9.46 -6.83 9.28
CA VAL A 198 -9.94 -8.21 9.46
C VAL A 198 -9.51 -9.09 8.27
N ILE A 199 -9.73 -8.63 7.03
CA ILE A 199 -9.32 -9.36 5.83
C ILE A 199 -7.80 -9.58 5.82
N SER A 200 -7.01 -8.53 6.09
CA SER A 200 -5.54 -8.65 6.10
C SER A 200 -5.05 -9.58 7.21
N GLY A 201 -5.67 -9.53 8.39
CA GLY A 201 -5.35 -10.39 9.52
C GLY A 201 -5.61 -11.87 9.21
N ILE A 202 -6.74 -12.19 8.56
CA ILE A 202 -7.04 -13.55 8.12
C ILE A 202 -6.02 -14.01 7.07
N LEU A 203 -5.72 -13.18 6.08
CA LEU A 203 -4.75 -13.52 5.04
C LEU A 203 -3.34 -13.77 5.59
N ALA A 204 -2.94 -13.06 6.65
CA ALA A 204 -1.64 -13.23 7.30
C ALA A 204 -1.44 -14.63 7.92
N ILE A 205 -2.52 -15.36 8.21
CA ILE A 205 -2.48 -16.74 8.73
C ILE A 205 -2.00 -17.72 7.64
N PHE A 206 -2.20 -17.40 6.36
CA PHE A 206 -1.93 -18.31 5.24
C PHE A 206 -0.59 -18.00 4.56
N LYS A 207 0.23 -19.04 4.34
CA LYS A 207 1.54 -18.94 3.67
C LYS A 207 1.45 -18.59 2.17
N LYS A 208 0.31 -18.89 1.53
CA LYS A 208 0.06 -18.64 0.11
C LYS A 208 -1.37 -18.14 -0.09
N THR A 209 -1.52 -17.08 -0.87
CA THR A 209 -2.82 -16.56 -1.27
C THR A 209 -3.35 -17.31 -2.49
N SER A 210 -4.52 -17.92 -2.36
CA SER A 210 -5.26 -18.57 -3.45
C SER A 210 -6.64 -17.92 -3.59
N PHE A 211 -7.36 -18.22 -4.68
CA PHE A 211 -8.74 -17.76 -4.86
C PHE A 211 -9.62 -18.14 -3.65
N VAL A 212 -9.49 -19.38 -3.16
CA VAL A 212 -10.27 -19.88 -2.02
C VAL A 212 -9.91 -19.14 -0.73
N VAL A 213 -8.62 -18.90 -0.48
CA VAL A 213 -8.17 -18.14 0.70
C VAL A 213 -8.69 -16.69 0.65
N ASN A 214 -8.63 -16.05 -0.51
CA ASN A 214 -9.18 -14.70 -0.70
C ASN A 214 -10.69 -14.68 -0.45
N LEU A 215 -11.43 -15.65 -1.00
CA LEU A 215 -12.87 -15.76 -0.82
C LEU A 215 -13.25 -15.95 0.65
N ILE A 216 -12.55 -16.84 1.37
CA ILE A 216 -12.78 -17.05 2.81
C ILE A 216 -12.53 -15.76 3.61
N ALA A 217 -11.41 -15.08 3.34
CA ALA A 217 -11.08 -13.83 4.03
C ALA A 217 -12.15 -12.76 3.79
N ILE A 218 -12.63 -12.62 2.55
CA ILE A 218 -13.68 -11.65 2.20
C ILE A 218 -15.03 -12.04 2.80
N LEU A 219 -15.42 -13.32 2.78
CA LEU A 219 -16.68 -13.76 3.40
C LEU A 219 -16.69 -13.50 4.90
N LEU A 220 -15.58 -13.81 5.59
CA LEU A 220 -15.50 -13.60 7.03
C LEU A 220 -15.40 -12.12 7.40
N GLY A 221 -14.55 -11.35 6.72
CA GLY A 221 -14.29 -9.96 7.07
C GLY A 221 -15.25 -8.96 6.44
N GLY A 222 -15.63 -9.15 5.18
CA GLY A 222 -16.44 -8.22 4.40
C GLY A 222 -17.95 -8.49 4.42
N MET A 223 -18.37 -9.68 4.84
CA MET A 223 -19.78 -10.05 4.99
C MET A 223 -20.10 -10.38 6.45
N ILE A 224 -19.63 -11.51 6.99
CA ILE A 224 -20.02 -11.97 8.34
C ILE A 224 -19.70 -10.95 9.42
N PHE A 225 -18.48 -10.42 9.45
CA PHE A 225 -18.09 -9.41 10.43
C PHE A 225 -18.94 -8.13 10.32
N VAL A 226 -19.20 -7.66 9.10
CA VAL A 226 -20.00 -6.45 8.85
C VAL A 226 -21.45 -6.65 9.27
N ASP A 227 -22.06 -7.75 8.86
CA ASP A 227 -23.46 -8.07 9.13
C ASP A 227 -23.69 -8.29 10.62
N VAL A 228 -22.77 -8.94 11.34
CA VAL A 228 -22.87 -9.15 12.79
C VAL A 228 -22.76 -7.83 13.54
N VAL A 229 -21.76 -7.00 13.25
CA VAL A 229 -21.58 -5.70 13.92
C VAL A 229 -22.75 -4.77 13.61
N GLY A 230 -23.19 -4.74 12.36
CA GLY A 230 -24.35 -3.99 11.90
C GLY A 230 -25.65 -4.45 12.58
N ALA A 231 -25.90 -5.76 12.66
CA ALA A 231 -27.09 -6.31 13.31
C ALA A 231 -27.13 -6.03 14.82
N VAL A 232 -25.97 -6.10 15.51
CA VAL A 232 -25.86 -5.74 16.92
C VAL A 232 -26.21 -4.28 17.13
N TYR A 233 -25.65 -3.37 16.33
CA TYR A 233 -25.99 -1.95 16.38
C TYR A 233 -27.46 -1.71 16.08
N LEU A 234 -28.00 -2.34 15.03
CA LEU A 234 -29.38 -2.21 14.61
C LEU A 234 -30.35 -2.63 15.71
N SER A 235 -30.05 -3.71 16.44
CA SER A 235 -30.83 -4.17 17.60
C SER A 235 -30.90 -3.10 18.69
N VAL A 236 -29.76 -2.47 18.99
CA VAL A 236 -29.70 -1.38 19.98
C VAL A 236 -30.48 -0.15 19.50
N TYR A 237 -30.30 0.25 18.24
CA TYR A 237 -30.93 1.43 17.65
C TYR A 237 -32.46 1.31 17.53
N THR A 238 -32.95 0.12 17.15
CA THR A 238 -34.38 -0.13 16.92
C THR A 238 -35.11 -0.70 18.13
N HIS A 239 -34.40 -0.97 19.23
CA HIS A 239 -34.90 -1.67 20.41
C HIS A 239 -35.55 -3.03 20.09
N THR A 240 -35.07 -3.68 19.03
CA THR A 240 -35.54 -5.03 18.64
C THR A 240 -34.68 -6.10 19.29
N PRO A 241 -35.22 -7.29 19.59
CA PRO A 241 -34.43 -8.40 20.09
C PRO A 241 -33.27 -8.75 19.16
N LEU A 242 -32.08 -9.00 19.72
CA LEU A 242 -30.87 -9.28 18.94
C LEU A 242 -31.04 -10.41 17.94
N VAL A 243 -31.72 -11.49 18.35
CA VAL A 243 -32.00 -12.64 17.48
C VAL A 243 -32.84 -12.23 16.27
N ALA A 244 -33.84 -11.37 16.47
CA ALA A 244 -34.67 -10.88 15.37
C ALA A 244 -33.83 -10.06 14.38
N SER A 245 -33.00 -9.14 14.87
CA SER A 245 -32.08 -8.35 14.04
C SER A 245 -31.11 -9.23 13.23
N LEU A 246 -30.50 -10.22 13.87
CA LEU A 246 -29.61 -11.19 13.21
C LEU A 246 -30.34 -12.00 12.14
N LEU A 247 -31.55 -12.48 12.41
CA LEU A 247 -32.35 -13.22 11.43
C LEU A 247 -32.76 -12.36 10.25
N SER A 248 -33.11 -11.08 10.48
CA SER A 248 -33.45 -10.16 9.38
C SER A 248 -32.24 -9.86 8.48
N ASN A 249 -31.02 -9.88 9.02
CA ASN A 249 -29.79 -9.69 8.25
C ASN A 249 -29.47 -10.83 7.28
N LEU A 250 -30.10 -12.00 7.43
CA LEU A 250 -29.96 -13.11 6.47
C LEU A 250 -30.38 -12.71 5.04
N ALA A 251 -31.21 -11.67 4.90
CA ALA A 251 -31.58 -11.11 3.62
C ALA A 251 -30.40 -10.53 2.82
N PHE A 252 -29.30 -10.14 3.48
CA PHE A 252 -28.10 -9.59 2.82
C PHE A 252 -27.17 -10.69 2.28
N ILE A 253 -27.19 -11.88 2.87
CA ILE A 253 -26.26 -12.99 2.58
C ILE A 253 -26.19 -13.36 1.09
N PRO A 254 -27.31 -13.49 0.34
CA PRO A 254 -27.22 -13.84 -1.08
C PRO A 254 -26.46 -12.78 -1.90
N GLY A 255 -26.79 -11.51 -1.69
CA GLY A 255 -26.16 -10.39 -2.39
C GLY A 255 -24.69 -10.24 -2.01
N ASP A 256 -24.36 -10.37 -0.73
CA ASP A 256 -23.00 -10.20 -0.22
C ASP A 256 -22.10 -11.38 -0.57
N THR A 257 -22.66 -12.59 -0.71
CA THR A 257 -21.94 -13.74 -1.25
C THR A 257 -21.53 -13.48 -2.71
N ILE A 258 -22.44 -12.96 -3.54
CA ILE A 258 -22.13 -12.62 -4.95
C ILE A 258 -21.02 -11.57 -5.00
N LYS A 259 -21.13 -10.51 -4.19
CA LYS A 259 -20.10 -9.45 -4.10
C LYS A 259 -18.75 -10.02 -3.65
N SER A 260 -18.76 -10.91 -2.67
CA SER A 260 -17.55 -11.57 -2.16
C SER A 260 -16.85 -12.39 -3.24
N VAL A 261 -17.61 -13.14 -4.04
CA VAL A 261 -17.08 -13.90 -5.19
C VAL A 261 -16.49 -12.95 -6.24
N VAL A 262 -17.18 -11.85 -6.57
CA VAL A 262 -16.67 -10.84 -7.51
C VAL A 262 -15.37 -10.21 -7.00
N ALA A 263 -15.31 -9.81 -5.74
CA ALA A 263 -14.12 -9.25 -5.13
C ALA A 263 -12.95 -10.25 -5.13
N ALA A 264 -13.20 -11.52 -4.81
CA ALA A 264 -12.20 -12.58 -4.85
C ALA A 264 -11.68 -12.84 -6.27
N MET A 265 -12.55 -12.83 -7.29
CA MET A 265 -12.16 -12.97 -8.70
C MET A 265 -11.24 -11.82 -9.15
N ILE A 266 -11.62 -10.58 -8.83
CA ILE A 266 -10.81 -9.40 -9.14
C ILE A 266 -9.45 -9.50 -8.45
N ALA A 267 -9.42 -9.78 -7.14
CA ALA A 267 -8.18 -9.93 -6.39
C ALA A 267 -7.27 -11.03 -6.97
N TYR A 268 -7.84 -12.18 -7.33
CA TYR A 268 -7.09 -13.28 -7.91
C TYR A 268 -6.52 -12.93 -9.29
N LYS A 269 -7.28 -12.22 -10.13
CA LYS A 269 -6.84 -11.78 -11.46
C LYS A 269 -5.69 -10.78 -11.41
N PHE A 270 -5.63 -9.94 -10.38
CA PHE A 270 -4.61 -8.89 -10.24
C PHE A 270 -3.51 -9.21 -9.22
N LYS A 271 -3.45 -10.44 -8.69
CA LYS A 271 -2.49 -10.86 -7.66
C LYS A 271 -1.03 -10.58 -8.02
N ASP A 272 -0.67 -10.71 -9.30
CA ASP A 272 0.72 -10.54 -9.78
C ASP A 272 1.06 -9.07 -10.11
N LYS A 273 0.07 -8.16 -10.10
CA LYS A 273 0.22 -6.76 -10.51
C LYS A 273 0.02 -5.75 -9.37
N LEU A 274 -0.86 -6.05 -8.41
CA LEU A 274 -1.26 -5.12 -7.35
C LEU A 274 -0.69 -5.46 -5.97
N ILE A 275 -0.11 -6.65 -5.79
CA ILE A 275 0.39 -7.12 -4.50
C ILE A 275 1.93 -7.15 -4.52
N PRO A 276 2.64 -6.06 -4.16
CA PRO A 276 3.92 -6.24 -3.52
C PRO A 276 3.61 -6.89 -2.17
N SER A 277 3.84 -8.20 -2.07
CA SER A 277 3.74 -9.04 -0.87
C SER A 277 3.83 -8.23 0.45
N GLN A 278 2.68 -7.78 0.99
CA GLN A 278 2.61 -7.18 2.33
C GLN A 278 2.44 -8.25 3.42
N VAL A 279 2.80 -9.50 3.12
CA VAL A 279 2.93 -10.59 4.10
C VAL A 279 4.37 -10.67 4.65
N ALA A 280 5.15 -9.59 4.55
CA ALA A 280 6.49 -9.51 5.09
C ALA A 280 6.68 -8.22 5.89
N CYS A 281 6.24 -8.28 7.15
CA CYS A 281 7.00 -7.87 8.33
C CYS A 281 6.27 -8.41 9.58
#